data_AF-A0A0R3T9M5-F1
#
_entry.id   AF-A0A0R3T9M5-F1
#
_cell.length_a   1.000
_cell.length_b   1.000
_cell.length_c   1.000
_cell.angle_alpha   90.00
_cell.angle_beta   90.00
_cell.angle_gamma   90.00
#
_symmetry.space_group_name_H-M   'P 1'
#
loop_
_entity.id
_entity.type
_entity.pdbx_description
1 polymer ?
#
loop_
_entity_poly.entity_id
_entity_poly.type
_entity_poly.pdbx_seq_one_letter_code
_entity_poly.pdbx_strand_id
1 'polypeptide(L)'
;MDLLHPLRVPPIYGVPLGGIGCGTIGRCFKGSFRRSGLVPGRYNYEVGPADQAISFFMSIFVLWLLTIDEVDFCFQFILTVKKEGQVVYHQVLSCYAQNVEGLKSWKWSFLADYGEYVGLYPRSWTVYSFPELKLALVCKQVSPVIPGNYKDSCLPCGVFQWIALNFDTEREVEVSITMTWRGARAPKQPDPPNSGKAGAVCAEIGHLRINRGDEFTFPFDDADNKLSGCLLETMIGDIPCCFGIASKTTQQVEVSRCLGFSFGVKNASDLKQKNTGEELCKSPWGVSAHPMASINDASTAAKMWTDLGRNGHLSNDNTGYYVEGKSKGQPLIGIATCASFKMGKASSNSSPCEEKCEFYLVWNMPRVHFGTAIIAYKRRYTRWFTEDTVRGACELLTYASKNVNSWNEAIDSWQNPILQDSGLPAWYKSSIFNELYYVADGGTVWLDPLPIDQSPVSAADTSNSTADTTPVRNGLPDSDDEFLSPLDDVRRRNPTVILRRPTDYPISIDFDENVQESADGSGDNADVIQSRIKLGKEMGIFGYLEDIAASVDRQPMQVIFKGVNDKKRVTNLFLSVPHDAGNPEAEPFYSVNAYDLRATDERNDLNSKFILMVWRDWKITNNDDYLFYMLPLVL
;
A
#
# COMPACT_ATOMS: atom_id res chain seq x y z
N MET A 1 0.51 -6.16 -19.59
CA MET A 1 1.58 -7.08 -19.16
C MET A 1 2.39 -7.45 -20.39
N ASP A 2 3.71 -7.26 -20.42
CA ASP A 2 4.53 -7.69 -21.57
C ASP A 2 4.71 -9.21 -21.51
N LEU A 3 3.92 -9.92 -22.33
CA LEU A 3 3.89 -11.38 -22.38
C LEU A 3 5.07 -11.97 -23.19
N LEU A 4 5.78 -11.13 -23.93
CA LEU A 4 6.94 -11.53 -24.75
C LEU A 4 8.26 -11.33 -24.01
N HIS A 5 8.29 -10.41 -23.04
CA HIS A 5 9.44 -10.13 -22.18
C HIS A 5 9.08 -10.24 -20.70
N PRO A 6 8.97 -11.47 -20.16
CA PRO A 6 8.64 -11.65 -18.75
C PRO A 6 9.71 -11.00 -17.86
N LEU A 7 9.25 -10.27 -16.85
CA LEU A 7 10.10 -9.69 -15.81
C LEU A 7 10.86 -10.81 -15.08
N ARG A 8 12.20 -10.76 -15.09
CA ARG A 8 13.03 -11.63 -14.27
C ARG A 8 13.17 -11.04 -12.88
N VAL A 9 12.49 -11.64 -11.92
CA VAL A 9 12.51 -11.21 -10.52
C VAL A 9 13.51 -12.06 -9.72
N PRO A 10 14.45 -11.47 -8.96
CA PRO A 10 15.42 -12.23 -8.16
C PRO A 10 14.75 -12.95 -6.97
N PRO A 11 15.20 -14.15 -6.55
CA PRO A 11 14.59 -14.92 -5.46
C PRO A 11 15.01 -14.37 -4.09
N ILE A 12 14.67 -13.11 -3.82
CA ILE A 12 15.06 -12.36 -2.61
C ILE A 12 13.84 -11.74 -1.94
N TYR A 13 12.66 -12.31 -2.03
CA TYR A 13 11.44 -11.74 -1.44
C TYR A 13 11.07 -12.40 -0.11
N GLY A 14 10.14 -11.79 0.61
CA GLY A 14 9.60 -12.30 1.87
C GLY A 14 8.11 -12.00 1.98
N VAL A 15 7.54 -12.27 3.14
CA VAL A 15 6.14 -11.98 3.48
C VAL A 15 5.85 -10.47 3.30
N PRO A 16 4.85 -10.10 2.48
CA PRO A 16 4.52 -8.70 2.21
C PRO A 16 3.90 -8.02 3.44
N LEU A 17 4.05 -6.70 3.48
CA LEU A 17 3.36 -5.82 4.42
C LEU A 17 2.14 -5.19 3.77
N GLY A 18 1.06 -5.09 4.52
CA GLY A 18 -0.18 -4.40 4.12
C GLY A 18 -1.38 -5.31 4.03
N GLY A 19 -2.55 -4.71 4.19
CA GLY A 19 -3.83 -5.34 3.94
C GLY A 19 -4.16 -5.51 2.46
N ILE A 20 -5.31 -6.12 2.22
CA ILE A 20 -5.93 -6.39 0.94
C ILE A 20 -6.40 -5.08 0.31
N GLY A 21 -5.97 -4.80 -0.91
CA GLY A 21 -6.48 -3.66 -1.69
C GLY A 21 -5.92 -2.30 -1.29
N CYS A 22 -4.98 -2.23 -0.35
CA CYS A 22 -4.34 -0.97 0.07
C CYS A 22 -2.96 -0.73 -0.55
N GLY A 23 -2.49 -1.67 -1.37
CA GLY A 23 -1.11 -1.72 -1.85
C GLY A 23 -0.19 -2.28 -0.79
N THR A 24 0.82 -3.04 -1.24
CA THR A 24 1.73 -3.80 -0.39
C THR A 24 3.17 -3.30 -0.49
N ILE A 25 3.94 -3.53 0.56
CA ILE A 25 5.39 -3.29 0.58
C ILE A 25 6.08 -4.60 0.94
N GLY A 26 6.90 -5.12 0.04
CA GLY A 26 7.69 -6.33 0.29
C GLY A 26 8.91 -6.01 1.16
N ARG A 27 9.14 -6.84 2.19
CA ARG A 27 10.41 -6.88 2.93
C ARG A 27 11.09 -8.20 2.64
N CYS A 28 12.32 -8.16 2.15
CA CYS A 28 13.07 -9.38 1.86
C CYS A 28 13.59 -10.06 3.12
N PHE A 29 13.89 -11.36 2.99
CA PHE A 29 14.58 -12.10 4.05
C PHE A 29 15.99 -11.55 4.37
N LYS A 30 16.60 -10.76 3.46
CA LYS A 30 17.86 -10.05 3.72
C LYS A 30 17.67 -8.75 4.51
N GLY A 31 16.45 -8.39 4.88
CA GLY A 31 16.11 -7.23 5.71
C GLY A 31 15.74 -5.96 4.94
N SER A 32 16.01 -5.88 3.63
CA SER A 32 15.70 -4.72 2.78
C SER A 32 14.24 -4.69 2.33
N PHE A 33 13.65 -3.51 2.27
CA PHE A 33 12.35 -3.32 1.64
C PHE A 33 12.54 -3.30 0.12
N ARG A 34 11.90 -4.25 -0.57
CA ARG A 34 11.99 -4.46 -2.01
C ARG A 34 10.63 -4.91 -2.50
N ARG A 35 10.24 -4.44 -3.69
CA ARG A 35 8.90 -4.60 -4.25
C ARG A 35 7.86 -3.73 -3.55
N SER A 36 7.23 -2.83 -4.30
CA SER A 36 6.06 -2.10 -3.81
C SER A 36 4.93 -2.19 -4.82
N GLY A 37 3.73 -2.53 -4.35
CA GLY A 37 2.48 -2.56 -5.09
C GLY A 37 1.57 -1.37 -4.77
N LEU A 38 2.15 -0.20 -4.46
CA LEU A 38 1.39 0.96 -4.01
C LEU A 38 0.56 1.60 -5.13
N VAL A 39 1.00 1.54 -6.38
CA VAL A 39 0.18 1.97 -7.52
C VAL A 39 -0.73 0.80 -7.90
N PRO A 40 -2.07 0.97 -7.99
CA PRO A 40 -2.99 -0.13 -8.27
C PRO A 40 -2.59 -0.98 -9.47
N GLY A 41 -2.48 -2.30 -9.27
CA GLY A 41 -2.17 -3.27 -10.32
C GLY A 41 -0.76 -3.18 -10.93
N ARG A 42 0.12 -2.34 -10.38
CA ARG A 42 1.52 -2.20 -10.80
C ARG A 42 2.47 -2.59 -9.68
N TYR A 43 3.61 -3.15 -10.05
CA TYR A 43 4.69 -3.45 -9.11
C TYR A 43 5.98 -2.79 -9.54
N ASN A 44 6.63 -2.17 -8.56
CA ASN A 44 7.99 -1.70 -8.71
C ASN A 44 8.90 -2.70 -8.03
N TYR A 45 9.57 -3.56 -8.81
CA TYR A 45 10.49 -4.58 -8.30
C TYR A 45 11.90 -4.03 -8.01
N GLU A 46 12.19 -2.84 -8.51
CA GLU A 46 13.44 -2.12 -8.28
C GLU A 46 13.34 -1.20 -7.08
N VAL A 47 14.45 -1.06 -6.35
CA VAL A 47 14.69 0.06 -5.44
C VAL A 47 15.11 1.23 -6.34
N GLY A 48 14.14 1.81 -7.05
CA GLY A 48 14.41 2.57 -8.26
C GLY A 48 15.26 3.84 -8.03
N PRO A 49 16.18 4.18 -8.94
CA PRO A 49 16.68 5.54 -9.10
C PRO A 49 15.55 6.41 -9.64
N ALA A 50 14.79 7.04 -8.75
CA ALA A 50 13.90 8.13 -9.14
C ALA A 50 14.77 9.33 -9.55
N ASP A 51 15.16 9.41 -10.83
CA ASP A 51 15.38 10.66 -11.63
C ASP A 51 16.44 10.56 -12.78
N GLN A 52 16.57 9.42 -13.47
CA GLN A 52 17.23 9.42 -14.80
C GLN A 52 16.19 9.35 -15.92
N ALA A 53 16.03 10.47 -16.62
CA ALA A 53 15.24 10.61 -17.82
C ALA A 53 15.67 9.57 -18.86
N ILE A 54 14.82 8.59 -19.17
CA ILE A 54 14.99 7.74 -20.34
C ILE A 54 14.38 8.47 -21.53
N SER A 55 15.26 9.13 -22.27
CA SER A 55 15.07 9.52 -23.65
C SER A 55 16.17 8.80 -24.45
N PHE A 56 15.74 8.04 -25.46
CA PHE A 56 16.50 7.51 -26.62
C PHE A 56 17.24 6.15 -26.54
N PHE A 57 16.71 5.21 -27.35
CA PHE A 57 17.34 4.20 -28.23
C PHE A 57 18.18 3.02 -27.67
N MET A 58 17.52 1.86 -27.60
CA MET A 58 17.76 0.62 -28.40
C MET A 58 19.19 0.15 -28.80
N SER A 59 20.29 0.49 -28.12
CA SER A 59 21.61 -0.16 -28.42
C SER A 59 22.64 -0.25 -27.29
N ILE A 60 22.35 0.09 -26.04
CA ILE A 60 23.33 0.01 -24.91
C ILE A 60 22.78 -0.84 -23.76
N PHE A 61 22.17 -1.99 -24.07
CA PHE A 61 21.50 -2.82 -23.06
C PHE A 61 22.45 -3.73 -22.26
N VAL A 62 23.67 -3.97 -22.75
CA VAL A 62 24.59 -4.97 -22.15
C VAL A 62 25.56 -4.36 -21.13
N LEU A 63 25.86 -3.06 -21.20
CA LEU A 63 26.74 -2.40 -20.22
C LEU A 63 25.97 -1.79 -19.03
N TRP A 64 24.69 -1.42 -19.22
CA TRP A 64 23.85 -0.83 -18.16
C TRP A 64 23.42 -1.88 -17.10
N LEU A 65 23.41 -3.16 -17.46
CA LEU A 65 23.14 -4.28 -16.55
C LEU A 65 24.18 -4.45 -15.42
N LEU A 66 25.31 -3.73 -15.45
CA LEU A 66 26.38 -3.81 -14.45
C LEU A 66 26.56 -2.55 -13.60
N THR A 67 25.79 -1.49 -13.83
CA THR A 67 25.82 -0.24 -13.05
C THR A 67 24.40 0.13 -12.64
N ILE A 68 23.94 -0.51 -11.57
CA ILE A 68 22.69 -0.16 -10.90
C ILE A 68 22.98 1.11 -10.08
N ASP A 69 22.48 2.26 -10.53
CA ASP A 69 22.41 3.46 -9.70
C ASP A 69 21.31 3.22 -8.63
N GLU A 70 21.73 2.67 -7.49
CA GLU A 70 20.90 2.24 -6.35
C GLU A 70 20.70 3.40 -5.34
N VAL A 71 19.63 4.19 -5.48
CA VAL A 71 19.47 5.44 -4.71
C VAL A 71 18.50 5.35 -3.51
N ASP A 72 17.64 4.35 -3.35
CA ASP A 72 16.58 4.38 -2.31
C ASP A 72 16.64 3.26 -1.23
N PHE A 73 17.80 3.04 -0.58
CA PHE A 73 17.96 2.05 0.50
C PHE A 73 17.81 2.60 1.94
N CYS A 74 17.23 3.79 2.13
CA CYS A 74 17.01 4.39 3.46
C CYS A 74 16.00 3.64 4.36
N PHE A 75 15.49 2.47 3.97
CA PHE A 75 14.52 1.66 4.72
C PHE A 75 15.19 0.56 5.51
N GLN A 76 15.58 0.82 6.75
CA GLN A 76 16.37 -0.16 7.50
C GLN A 76 16.03 -0.13 8.99
N PHE A 77 16.41 -1.22 9.65
CA PHE A 77 16.62 -1.23 11.09
C PHE A 77 18.12 -1.12 11.39
N ILE A 78 18.48 -0.22 12.28
CA ILE A 78 19.84 -0.03 12.78
C ILE A 78 19.87 -0.46 14.24
N LEU A 79 20.89 -1.23 14.61
CA LEU A 79 21.14 -1.61 15.99
C LEU A 79 22.32 -0.81 16.53
N THR A 80 22.13 -0.18 17.69
CA THR A 80 23.22 0.37 18.52
C THR A 80 23.18 -0.30 19.88
N VAL A 81 24.33 -0.78 20.35
CA VAL A 81 24.48 -1.45 21.64
C VAL A 81 25.54 -0.74 22.45
N LYS A 82 25.21 -0.39 23.70
CA LYS A 82 26.14 0.18 24.67
C LYS A 82 26.29 -0.73 25.88
N LYS A 83 27.52 -0.92 26.33
CA LYS A 83 27.86 -1.56 27.61
C LYS A 83 28.69 -0.57 28.41
N GLU A 84 28.33 -0.34 29.67
CA GLU A 84 29.03 0.58 30.58
C GLU A 84 29.20 2.01 29.98
N GLY A 85 28.17 2.48 29.26
CA GLY A 85 28.17 3.80 28.63
C GLY A 85 28.96 3.91 27.32
N GLN A 86 29.69 2.87 26.92
CA GLN A 86 30.44 2.84 25.65
C GLN A 86 29.70 2.04 24.57
N VAL A 87 29.73 2.55 23.34
CA VAL A 87 29.12 1.87 22.18
C VAL A 87 30.05 0.74 21.75
N VAL A 88 29.53 -0.49 21.82
CA VAL A 88 30.25 -1.72 21.46
C VAL A 88 29.81 -2.27 20.11
N TYR A 89 28.63 -1.88 19.64
CA TYR A 89 28.09 -2.30 18.34
C TYR A 89 27.21 -1.20 17.73
N HIS A 90 27.38 -0.94 16.44
CA HIS A 90 26.55 -0.01 15.67
C HIS A 90 26.54 -0.44 14.20
N GLN A 91 25.40 -0.95 13.71
CA GLN A 91 25.32 -1.55 12.37
C GLN A 91 23.88 -1.62 11.84
N VAL A 92 23.74 -1.58 10.51
CA VAL A 92 22.48 -1.87 9.83
C VAL A 92 22.19 -3.36 9.83
N LEU A 93 20.95 -3.73 10.17
CA LEU A 93 20.46 -5.12 10.23
C LEU A 93 20.02 -5.66 8.86
N SER A 94 20.92 -5.58 7.87
CA SER A 94 20.71 -6.03 6.50
C SER A 94 21.88 -6.87 6.01
N CYS A 95 21.58 -8.02 5.40
CA CYS A 95 22.58 -8.92 4.81
C CYS A 95 23.02 -8.48 3.40
N TYR A 96 22.57 -7.31 2.93
CA TYR A 96 22.95 -6.79 1.64
C TYR A 96 24.34 -6.15 1.66
N ALA A 97 25.11 -6.34 0.59
CA ALA A 97 26.49 -5.86 0.47
C ALA A 97 26.57 -4.40 0.01
N GLN A 98 27.67 -3.73 0.36
CA GLN A 98 27.93 -2.29 0.30
C GLN A 98 27.75 -1.59 -1.06
N ASN A 99 27.66 -0.24 -0.99
CA ASN A 99 27.52 0.78 -2.05
C ASN A 99 26.11 1.36 -2.30
N VAL A 100 25.33 1.53 -1.23
CA VAL A 100 24.15 2.40 -1.32
C VAL A 100 24.58 3.85 -1.59
N GLU A 101 24.16 4.41 -2.71
CA GLU A 101 24.42 5.81 -3.03
C GLU A 101 23.74 6.72 -1.98
N GLY A 102 24.50 7.67 -1.43
CA GLY A 102 24.02 8.55 -0.35
C GLY A 102 24.14 8.00 1.08
N LEU A 103 24.32 6.69 1.30
CA LEU A 103 24.45 6.07 2.65
C LEU A 103 25.78 5.30 2.86
N LYS A 104 26.83 5.70 2.15
CA LYS A 104 28.15 5.02 2.20
C LYS A 104 28.83 5.08 3.56
N SER A 105 28.47 6.05 4.41
CA SER A 105 28.99 6.20 5.76
C SER A 105 28.44 5.16 6.74
N TRP A 106 27.34 4.49 6.40
CA TRP A 106 26.70 3.52 7.27
C TRP A 106 27.44 2.19 7.22
N LYS A 107 27.45 1.46 8.35
CA LYS A 107 28.02 0.11 8.43
C LYS A 107 26.96 -0.91 8.00
N TRP A 108 27.17 -1.51 6.83
CA TRP A 108 26.28 -2.51 6.21
C TRP A 108 26.81 -3.93 6.40
N SER A 109 26.20 -4.89 5.69
CA SER A 109 26.65 -6.30 5.60
C SER A 109 26.60 -7.04 6.93
N PHE A 110 25.41 -7.12 7.52
CA PHE A 110 25.15 -8.10 8.57
C PHE A 110 25.44 -9.52 8.05
N LEU A 111 26.13 -10.33 8.85
CA LEU A 111 26.57 -11.67 8.44
C LEU A 111 25.36 -12.61 8.41
N ALA A 112 25.12 -13.22 7.26
CA ALA A 112 23.96 -14.09 7.05
C ALA A 112 23.94 -15.31 7.98
N ASP A 113 25.11 -15.83 8.38
CA ASP A 113 25.24 -16.97 9.30
C ASP A 113 24.62 -16.71 10.68
N TYR A 114 24.39 -15.45 11.04
CA TYR A 114 23.78 -15.04 12.30
C TYR A 114 22.35 -14.51 12.14
N GLY A 115 21.75 -14.67 10.97
CA GLY A 115 20.41 -14.19 10.65
C GLY A 115 19.51 -15.33 10.19
N GLU A 116 18.34 -15.46 10.82
CA GLU A 116 17.31 -16.41 10.40
C GLU A 116 16.03 -15.68 10.01
N TYR A 117 15.37 -16.13 8.94
CA TYR A 117 14.09 -15.57 8.48
C TYR A 117 13.06 -16.68 8.34
N VAL A 118 11.86 -16.46 8.90
CA VAL A 118 10.74 -17.40 8.83
C VAL A 118 9.49 -16.65 8.40
N GLY A 119 8.83 -17.14 7.34
CA GLY A 119 7.54 -16.63 6.87
C GLY A 119 6.40 -17.59 7.22
N LEU A 120 5.33 -17.04 7.79
CA LEU A 120 4.04 -17.70 7.94
C LEU A 120 2.95 -16.63 7.79
N TYR A 121 2.63 -16.30 6.55
CA TYR A 121 1.73 -15.20 6.22
C TYR A 121 0.45 -15.23 7.07
N PRO A 122 0.00 -14.08 7.64
CA PRO A 122 0.43 -12.71 7.38
C PRO A 122 1.56 -12.19 8.28
N ARG A 123 2.32 -13.11 8.89
CA ARG A 123 3.43 -12.78 9.80
C ARG A 123 4.76 -13.29 9.26
N SER A 124 5.84 -12.65 9.68
CA SER A 124 7.19 -13.18 9.51
C SER A 124 8.06 -12.83 10.70
N TRP A 125 9.10 -13.61 10.91
CA TRP A 125 10.07 -13.42 11.98
C TRP A 125 11.46 -13.28 11.38
N THR A 126 12.25 -12.38 11.93
CA THR A 126 13.68 -12.31 11.67
C THR A 126 14.42 -12.35 12.99
N VAL A 127 15.33 -13.32 13.14
CA VAL A 127 16.17 -13.47 14.32
C VAL A 127 17.57 -13.02 13.96
N TYR A 128 18.14 -12.14 14.78
CA TYR A 128 19.52 -11.67 14.68
C TYR A 128 20.28 -12.10 15.92
N SER A 129 21.31 -12.92 15.74
CA SER A 129 22.16 -13.40 16.83
C SER A 129 23.47 -12.60 16.91
N PHE A 130 23.88 -12.23 18.12
CA PHE A 130 25.15 -11.56 18.37
C PHE A 130 25.93 -12.30 19.46
N PRO A 131 26.57 -13.45 19.14
CA PRO A 131 27.23 -14.29 20.13
C PRO A 131 28.28 -13.54 20.97
N GLU A 132 29.07 -12.68 20.33
CA GLU A 132 30.10 -11.85 20.98
C GLU A 132 29.52 -10.87 22.01
N LEU A 133 28.29 -10.41 21.78
CA LEU A 133 27.59 -9.50 22.67
C LEU A 133 26.75 -10.23 23.72
N LYS A 134 26.56 -11.55 23.58
CA LYS A 134 25.57 -12.36 24.30
C LYS A 134 24.15 -11.79 24.16
N LEU A 135 23.80 -11.33 22.97
CA LEU A 135 22.54 -10.67 22.65
C LEU A 135 21.85 -11.39 21.49
N ALA A 136 20.53 -11.49 21.53
CA ALA A 136 19.71 -11.85 20.36
C ALA A 136 18.54 -10.87 20.21
N LEU A 137 18.15 -10.60 18.97
CA LEU A 137 16.96 -9.80 18.64
C LEU A 137 16.00 -10.62 17.80
N VAL A 138 14.72 -10.55 18.09
CA VAL A 138 13.65 -11.15 17.30
C VAL A 138 12.72 -10.04 16.83
N CYS A 139 12.57 -9.89 15.51
CA CYS A 139 11.63 -8.97 14.88
C CYS A 139 10.45 -9.77 14.33
N LYS A 140 9.27 -9.64 14.95
CA LYS A 140 8.01 -10.16 14.44
C LYS A 140 7.31 -9.07 13.61
N GLN A 141 7.19 -9.29 12.32
CA GLN A 141 6.43 -8.48 11.39
C GLN A 141 4.98 -8.98 11.34
N VAL A 142 4.01 -8.06 11.40
CA VAL A 142 2.57 -8.37 11.38
C VAL A 142 1.85 -7.48 10.38
N SER A 143 1.07 -8.10 9.49
CA SER A 143 0.04 -7.42 8.69
C SER A 143 -1.35 -7.87 9.16
N PRO A 144 -2.35 -6.98 9.23
CA PRO A 144 -3.65 -7.27 9.84
C PRO A 144 -4.60 -8.05 8.92
N VAL A 145 -4.16 -9.13 8.27
CA VAL A 145 -5.01 -9.94 7.37
C VAL A 145 -5.68 -11.06 8.14
N ILE A 146 -6.98 -10.90 8.38
CA ILE A 146 -7.80 -11.69 9.29
C ILE A 146 -9.09 -12.10 8.56
N PRO A 147 -9.35 -13.41 8.36
CA PRO A 147 -10.60 -13.90 7.76
C PRO A 147 -11.84 -13.33 8.46
N GLY A 148 -12.85 -12.90 7.69
CA GLY A 148 -14.08 -12.29 8.21
C GLY A 148 -13.96 -10.83 8.65
N ASN A 149 -12.76 -10.33 8.95
CA ASN A 149 -12.56 -8.93 9.36
C ASN A 149 -12.18 -8.05 8.15
N TYR A 150 -13.19 -7.50 7.49
CA TYR A 150 -13.02 -6.65 6.30
C TYR A 150 -12.45 -5.26 6.56
N LYS A 151 -12.51 -4.77 7.80
CA LYS A 151 -11.97 -3.46 8.17
C LYS A 151 -10.46 -3.54 8.32
N ASP A 152 -10.00 -4.38 9.23
CA ASP A 152 -8.57 -4.46 9.56
C ASP A 152 -7.78 -5.09 8.40
N SER A 153 -8.38 -6.06 7.70
CA SER A 153 -7.75 -6.71 6.55
C SER A 153 -7.52 -5.82 5.35
N CYS A 154 -8.00 -4.57 5.33
CA CYS A 154 -7.75 -3.63 4.23
C CYS A 154 -6.84 -2.45 4.62
N LEU A 155 -6.22 -2.48 5.81
CA LEU A 155 -5.43 -1.35 6.31
C LEU A 155 -4.03 -1.27 5.68
N PRO A 156 -3.57 -0.07 5.27
CA PRO A 156 -2.22 0.15 4.77
C PRO A 156 -1.20 0.30 5.92
N CYS A 157 -1.01 -0.78 6.67
CA CYS A 157 -0.09 -0.76 7.80
C CYS A 157 0.68 -2.08 7.97
N GLY A 158 1.80 -1.96 8.70
CA GLY A 158 2.63 -3.06 9.16
C GLY A 158 3.17 -2.75 10.55
N VAL A 159 3.23 -3.76 11.43
CA VAL A 159 3.77 -3.61 12.78
C VAL A 159 5.00 -4.50 12.94
N PHE A 160 6.04 -3.97 13.59
CA PHE A 160 7.26 -4.69 13.93
C PHE A 160 7.37 -4.77 15.45
N GLN A 161 7.09 -5.94 16.01
CA GLN A 161 7.24 -6.22 17.43
C GLN A 161 8.63 -6.81 17.66
N TRP A 162 9.47 -6.07 18.38
CA TRP A 162 10.84 -6.47 18.69
C TRP A 162 10.93 -7.05 20.09
N ILE A 163 11.70 -8.12 20.21
CA ILE A 163 12.12 -8.72 21.46
C ILE A 163 13.64 -8.72 21.48
N ALA A 164 14.22 -8.10 22.49
CA ALA A 164 15.65 -8.19 22.75
C ALA A 164 15.89 -9.15 23.92
N LEU A 165 16.91 -10.00 23.80
CA LEU A 165 17.28 -11.01 24.78
C LEU A 165 18.75 -10.83 25.18
N ASN A 166 19.00 -10.42 26.41
CA ASN A 166 20.34 -10.33 26.98
C ASN A 166 20.66 -11.63 27.76
N PHE A 167 21.64 -12.37 27.28
CA PHE A 167 22.15 -13.60 27.91
C PHE A 167 23.37 -13.34 28.80
N ASP A 168 23.84 -12.09 28.91
CA ASP A 168 24.99 -11.75 29.75
C ASP A 168 24.60 -11.75 31.23
N THR A 169 25.15 -12.69 32.01
CA THR A 169 24.93 -12.79 33.45
C THR A 169 25.73 -11.76 34.26
N GLU A 170 26.70 -11.10 33.63
CA GLU A 170 27.63 -10.21 34.32
C GLU A 170 27.34 -8.72 34.07
N ARG A 171 26.84 -8.39 32.88
CA ARG A 171 26.74 -7.00 32.41
C ARG A 171 25.33 -6.64 31.95
N GLU A 172 24.94 -5.43 32.31
CA GLU A 172 23.76 -4.78 31.73
C GLU A 172 24.09 -4.27 30.34
N VAL A 173 23.06 -4.10 29.52
CA VAL A 173 23.22 -3.62 28.15
C VAL A 173 22.15 -2.60 27.83
N GLU A 174 22.54 -1.52 27.16
CA GLU A 174 21.61 -0.54 26.60
C GLU A 174 21.49 -0.82 25.10
N VAL A 175 20.26 -1.07 24.67
CA VAL A 175 19.93 -1.44 23.28
C VAL A 175 19.12 -0.32 22.69
N SER A 176 19.46 0.07 21.47
CA SER A 176 18.71 1.03 20.69
C SER A 176 18.47 0.51 19.28
N ILE A 177 17.19 0.43 18.91
CA ILE A 177 16.74 -0.02 17.60
C ILE A 177 16.18 1.21 16.88
N THR A 178 16.69 1.52 15.70
CA THR A 178 16.26 2.67 14.90
C THR A 178 15.64 2.21 13.59
N MET A 179 14.39 2.58 13.35
CA MET A 179 13.74 2.44 12.05
C MET A 179 13.96 3.71 11.22
N THR A 180 14.52 3.56 10.03
CA THR A 180 14.67 4.65 9.05
C THR A 180 13.73 4.43 7.88
N TRP A 181 13.19 5.50 7.29
CA TRP A 181 12.17 5.42 6.24
C TRP A 181 12.26 6.55 5.22
N ARG A 182 11.87 6.27 3.96
CA ARG A 182 11.87 7.20 2.83
C ARG A 182 10.61 7.18 1.94
N GLY A 183 9.75 6.18 2.10
CA GLY A 183 8.62 5.86 1.22
C GLY A 183 8.98 5.24 -0.14
N ALA A 184 8.29 4.17 -0.55
CA ALA A 184 8.50 3.58 -1.88
C ALA A 184 8.13 4.57 -3.00
N ARG A 185 8.83 4.49 -4.14
CA ARG A 185 8.61 5.36 -5.31
C ARG A 185 8.23 4.58 -6.54
N ALA A 186 7.50 5.23 -7.45
CA ALA A 186 7.16 4.70 -8.76
C ALA A 186 7.99 5.41 -9.85
N PRO A 187 8.60 4.67 -10.79
CA PRO A 187 9.22 5.27 -11.96
C PRO A 187 8.21 6.13 -12.72
N LYS A 188 8.65 7.28 -13.22
CA LYS A 188 7.81 8.11 -14.09
C LYS A 188 7.64 7.39 -15.43
N GLN A 189 6.40 7.08 -15.80
CA GLN A 189 6.08 6.60 -17.14
C GLN A 189 5.49 7.74 -17.99
N PRO A 190 5.65 7.71 -19.32
CA PRO A 190 4.97 8.64 -20.20
C PRO A 190 3.45 8.50 -20.03
N ASP A 191 2.75 9.63 -19.99
CA ASP A 191 1.30 9.63 -19.92
C ASP A 191 0.73 8.90 -21.14
N PRO A 192 -0.29 8.04 -20.98
CA PRO A 192 -0.94 7.44 -22.13
C PRO A 192 -1.57 8.53 -23.01
N PRO A 193 -1.77 8.26 -24.32
CA PRO A 193 -2.27 9.24 -25.29
C PRO A 193 -3.59 9.92 -24.87
N ASN A 194 -4.42 9.20 -24.12
CA ASN A 194 -5.73 9.65 -23.63
C ASN A 194 -5.77 9.54 -22.10
N SER A 195 -5.02 10.39 -21.41
CA SER A 195 -5.09 10.51 -19.94
C SER A 195 -6.24 11.40 -19.50
N GLY A 196 -7.01 10.94 -18.52
CA GLY A 196 -8.07 11.71 -17.88
C GLY A 196 -7.54 12.64 -16.78
N LYS A 197 -8.46 13.18 -15.98
CA LYS A 197 -8.18 14.17 -14.93
C LYS A 197 -8.13 13.58 -13.51
N ALA A 198 -8.23 12.26 -13.36
CA ALA A 198 -8.31 11.61 -12.05
C ALA A 198 -7.09 11.89 -11.15
N GLY A 199 -5.90 12.08 -11.75
CA GLY A 199 -4.70 12.49 -11.03
C GLY A 199 -4.85 13.83 -10.30
N ALA A 200 -5.51 14.82 -10.93
CA ALA A 200 -5.79 16.11 -10.29
C ALA A 200 -6.77 15.94 -9.10
N VAL A 201 -7.81 15.13 -9.27
CA VAL A 201 -8.78 14.81 -8.20
C VAL A 201 -8.11 14.08 -7.03
N CYS A 202 -7.14 13.20 -7.32
CA CYS A 202 -6.34 12.54 -6.28
C CYS A 202 -5.42 13.53 -5.55
N ALA A 203 -4.94 14.57 -6.22
CA ALA A 203 -4.04 15.57 -5.64
C ALA A 203 -4.71 16.55 -4.66
N GLU A 204 -6.05 16.67 -4.68
CA GLU A 204 -6.82 17.63 -3.85
C GLU A 204 -6.75 17.38 -2.34
N ILE A 205 -6.41 16.17 -1.91
CA ILE A 205 -6.44 15.73 -0.51
C ILE A 205 -5.09 15.86 0.23
N GLY A 206 -4.04 16.30 -0.47
CA GLY A 206 -2.71 16.51 0.11
C GLY A 206 -2.39 17.99 0.33
N HIS A 207 -1.17 18.28 0.78
CA HIS A 207 -0.67 19.67 0.81
C HIS A 207 -0.65 20.29 -0.59
N LEU A 208 -0.87 21.61 -0.65
CA LEU A 208 -0.69 22.41 -1.87
C LEU A 208 0.77 22.30 -2.32
N ARG A 209 0.97 21.83 -3.56
CA ARG A 209 2.30 21.62 -4.14
C ARG A 209 2.51 22.56 -5.31
N ILE A 210 3.68 23.19 -5.36
CA ILE A 210 4.11 23.96 -6.53
C ILE A 210 4.69 23.00 -7.57
N ASN A 211 5.42 21.96 -7.11
CA ASN A 211 5.98 20.94 -7.98
C ASN A 211 5.55 19.54 -7.54
N ARG A 212 5.35 18.63 -8.51
CA ARG A 212 5.11 17.20 -8.24
C ARG A 212 6.23 16.53 -7.43
N GLY A 213 7.40 17.16 -7.35
CA GLY A 213 8.56 16.68 -6.64
C GLY A 213 8.66 17.12 -5.18
N ASP A 214 7.77 18.00 -4.73
CA ASP A 214 7.84 18.55 -3.38
C ASP A 214 7.63 17.44 -2.33
N GLU A 215 8.25 17.57 -1.16
CA GLU A 215 8.11 16.61 -0.06
C GLU A 215 8.15 17.32 1.27
N PHE A 216 7.42 16.78 2.24
CA PHE A 216 7.24 17.39 3.54
C PHE A 216 7.37 16.36 4.65
N THR A 217 8.02 16.71 5.75
CA THR A 217 8.05 15.89 6.95
C THR A 217 7.44 16.60 8.14
N PHE A 218 6.79 15.83 9.00
CA PHE A 218 6.05 16.35 10.15
C PHE A 218 6.31 15.49 11.40
N PRO A 219 6.34 16.08 12.60
CA PRO A 219 6.28 15.31 13.83
C PRO A 219 4.92 14.63 13.97
N PHE A 220 4.95 13.42 14.53
CA PHE A 220 3.76 12.74 15.02
C PHE A 220 3.90 12.52 16.52
N ASP A 221 2.93 13.01 17.29
CA ASP A 221 2.82 12.81 18.72
C ASP A 221 1.39 12.48 19.11
N ASP A 222 1.22 11.41 19.87
CA ASP A 222 -0.05 11.00 20.48
C ASP A 222 0.21 10.74 21.96
N ALA A 223 -0.01 11.78 22.77
CA ALA A 223 0.27 11.77 24.20
C ALA A 223 -0.59 10.73 24.94
N ASP A 224 -1.85 10.54 24.51
CA ASP A 224 -2.78 9.61 25.15
C ASP A 224 -2.31 8.16 25.00
N ASN A 225 -1.76 7.83 23.83
CA ASN A 225 -1.27 6.49 23.53
C ASN A 225 0.25 6.34 23.70
N LYS A 226 0.93 7.41 24.13
CA LYS A 226 2.39 7.51 24.31
C LYS A 226 3.17 7.15 23.04
N LEU A 227 2.67 7.58 21.89
CA LEU A 227 3.37 7.37 20.62
C LEU A 227 4.09 8.65 20.22
N SER A 228 5.30 8.48 19.70
CA SER A 228 6.04 9.53 19.03
C SER A 228 6.71 8.97 17.77
N GLY A 229 6.79 9.79 16.74
CA GLY A 229 7.28 9.37 15.43
C GLY A 229 7.41 10.50 14.43
N CYS A 230 7.51 10.12 13.16
CA CYS A 230 7.70 11.00 12.02
C CYS A 230 6.71 10.66 10.91
N LEU A 231 6.30 11.68 10.16
CA LEU A 231 5.52 11.55 8.94
C LEU A 231 6.33 12.08 7.76
N LEU A 232 6.16 11.47 6.58
CA LEU A 232 6.75 11.90 5.31
C LEU A 232 5.66 11.87 4.24
N GLU A 233 5.25 13.05 3.79
CA GLU A 233 4.30 13.22 2.71
C GLU A 233 5.03 13.47 1.38
N THR A 234 4.70 12.65 0.38
CA THR A 234 5.31 12.64 -0.95
C THR A 234 4.26 12.34 -2.02
N MET A 235 4.70 12.33 -3.28
CA MET A 235 3.89 11.96 -4.43
C MET A 235 4.42 10.66 -5.04
N ILE A 236 3.54 9.66 -5.20
CA ILE A 236 3.81 8.44 -5.96
C ILE A 236 3.17 8.63 -7.34
N GLY A 237 3.97 9.07 -8.31
CA GLY A 237 3.45 9.60 -9.56
C GLY A 237 2.79 10.96 -9.34
N ASP A 238 1.49 11.03 -9.55
CA ASP A 238 0.60 12.17 -9.26
C ASP A 238 -0.41 11.87 -8.15
N ILE A 239 -0.18 10.80 -7.37
CA ILE A 239 -1.01 10.42 -6.24
C ILE A 239 -0.33 10.79 -4.92
N PRO A 240 -0.93 11.63 -4.06
CA PRO A 240 -0.41 11.94 -2.73
C PRO A 240 -0.37 10.71 -1.82
N CYS A 241 0.71 10.57 -1.07
CA CYS A 241 0.89 9.52 -0.09
C CYS A 241 1.63 10.08 1.13
N CYS A 242 1.11 9.82 2.33
CA CYS A 242 1.81 10.09 3.58
C CYS A 242 2.25 8.78 4.24
N PHE A 243 3.55 8.60 4.38
CA PHE A 243 4.13 7.54 5.20
C PHE A 243 4.24 7.99 6.64
N GLY A 244 3.94 7.10 7.58
CA GLY A 244 4.15 7.34 9.00
C GLY A 244 4.96 6.23 9.63
N ILE A 245 5.95 6.60 10.45
CA ILE A 245 6.65 5.68 11.35
C ILE A 245 6.53 6.19 12.78
N ALA A 246 6.28 5.29 13.74
CA ALA A 246 6.22 5.65 15.15
C ALA A 246 6.64 4.49 16.04
N SER A 247 6.98 4.82 17.28
CA SER A 247 7.22 3.86 18.36
C SER A 247 6.51 4.31 19.62
N LYS A 248 6.30 3.36 20.54
CA LYS A 248 5.62 3.59 21.81
C LYS A 248 6.61 3.77 22.96
N THR A 249 6.46 4.86 23.70
CA THR A 249 7.19 5.12 24.94
C THR A 249 6.55 4.33 26.09
N THR A 250 7.37 3.63 26.85
CA THR A 250 6.95 2.87 28.04
C THR A 250 7.74 3.33 29.25
N GLN A 251 7.67 2.61 30.38
CA GLN A 251 8.54 2.92 31.53
C GLN A 251 10.00 2.52 31.25
N GLN A 252 10.22 1.54 30.38
CA GLN A 252 11.52 0.97 30.03
C GLN A 252 12.07 1.49 28.69
N VAL A 253 11.17 1.88 27.78
CA VAL A 253 11.49 2.29 26.41
C VAL A 253 11.33 3.80 26.26
N GLU A 254 12.43 4.46 25.90
CA GLU A 254 12.46 5.86 25.49
C GLU A 254 12.44 5.95 23.95
N VAL A 255 11.64 6.87 23.41
CA VAL A 255 11.54 7.11 21.97
C VAL A 255 12.18 8.44 21.61
N SER A 256 13.04 8.44 20.60
CA SER A 256 13.61 9.63 19.98
C SER A 256 13.41 9.60 18.47
N ARG A 257 13.42 10.77 17.83
CA ARG A 257 13.16 10.88 16.39
C ARG A 257 14.12 11.81 15.63
N CYS A 258 14.12 11.65 14.31
CA CYS A 258 14.72 12.54 13.33
C CYS A 258 13.68 12.78 12.23
N LEU A 259 13.14 13.98 12.16
CA LEU A 259 12.13 14.44 11.22
C LEU A 259 12.69 14.65 9.83
N GLY A 260 14.01 14.77 9.68
CA GLY A 260 14.64 14.89 8.37
C GLY A 260 16.15 14.70 8.42
N PHE A 261 16.65 13.80 7.58
CA PHE A 261 18.07 13.75 7.22
C PHE A 261 18.26 13.73 5.70
N SER A 262 19.28 14.43 5.23
CA SER A 262 19.58 14.58 3.80
C SER A 262 20.59 13.52 3.31
N PHE A 263 20.38 13.00 2.10
CA PHE A 263 21.29 12.07 1.43
C PHE A 263 21.23 12.21 -0.11
N GLY A 264 22.15 11.56 -0.84
CA GLY A 264 22.15 11.54 -2.31
C GLY A 264 22.74 12.77 -3.01
N VAL A 265 23.33 13.72 -2.27
CA VAL A 265 23.96 14.93 -2.85
C VAL A 265 25.32 14.60 -3.47
N LYS A 266 25.54 14.98 -4.74
CA LYS A 266 26.84 14.84 -5.42
C LYS A 266 27.78 16.02 -5.22
N ASN A 267 27.27 17.25 -5.05
CA ASN A 267 28.03 18.46 -4.69
C ASN A 267 27.12 19.49 -3.99
N ALA A 268 27.56 20.05 -2.85
CA ALA A 268 26.81 21.06 -2.09
C ALA A 268 26.71 22.44 -2.79
N SER A 269 27.49 22.68 -3.85
CA SER A 269 27.59 23.96 -4.55
C SER A 269 26.50 24.23 -5.61
N ASP A 270 25.67 23.25 -5.95
CA ASP A 270 24.67 23.35 -7.04
C ASP A 270 23.25 23.69 -6.54
N LEU A 271 23.09 23.96 -5.24
CA LEU A 271 21.80 24.27 -4.63
C LEU A 271 21.37 25.71 -4.95
N LYS A 272 20.61 25.90 -6.03
CA LYS A 272 19.89 27.16 -6.25
C LYS A 272 18.66 27.21 -5.34
N GLN A 273 18.69 28.10 -4.34
CA GLN A 273 17.52 28.45 -3.54
C GLN A 273 16.45 29.11 -4.42
N LYS A 274 15.21 28.64 -4.29
CA LYS A 274 14.04 29.49 -4.47
C LYS A 274 13.42 29.65 -3.08
N ASN A 275 13.24 30.89 -2.64
CA ASN A 275 12.52 31.18 -1.40
C ASN A 275 11.05 31.32 -1.77
N THR A 276 10.30 30.22 -1.77
CA THR A 276 8.84 30.21 -1.95
C THR A 276 8.09 29.95 -0.65
N GLY A 277 8.58 30.50 0.47
CA GLY A 277 7.73 31.06 1.54
C GLY A 277 6.97 30.09 2.46
N GLU A 278 6.85 30.50 3.72
CA GLU A 278 6.15 29.85 4.84
C GLU A 278 4.66 29.47 4.56
N GLU A 279 4.07 29.89 3.43
CA GLU A 279 2.69 29.58 3.05
C GLU A 279 2.47 28.14 2.56
N LEU A 280 3.51 27.46 2.02
CA LEU A 280 3.40 26.09 1.49
C LEU A 280 3.24 25.00 2.57
N CYS A 281 3.57 25.34 3.81
CA CYS A 281 3.67 24.38 4.92
C CYS A 281 2.40 24.30 5.78
N LYS A 282 1.35 25.03 5.41
CA LYS A 282 0.05 24.92 6.08
C LYS A 282 -0.73 23.80 5.41
N SER A 283 -0.97 22.72 6.15
CA SER A 283 -2.00 21.76 5.78
C SER A 283 -3.30 22.54 5.49
N PRO A 284 -4.06 22.20 4.43
CA PRO A 284 -5.37 22.79 4.19
C PRO A 284 -6.33 22.64 5.39
N TRP A 285 -5.99 21.75 6.33
CA TRP A 285 -6.81 21.32 7.45
C TRP A 285 -6.20 21.61 8.83
N GLY A 286 -5.12 22.41 8.90
CA GLY A 286 -4.68 23.05 10.14
C GLY A 286 -3.95 22.15 11.16
N VAL A 287 -3.21 21.12 10.72
CA VAL A 287 -2.27 20.41 11.60
C VAL A 287 -1.25 21.42 12.16
N SER A 288 -0.99 21.33 13.46
CA SER A 288 -0.27 22.31 14.30
C SER A 288 0.92 23.00 13.63
N ALA A 289 1.09 24.29 13.90
CA ALA A 289 2.21 25.11 13.45
C ALA A 289 3.53 24.62 14.10
N HIS A 290 4.16 23.63 13.49
CA HIS A 290 5.53 23.24 13.80
C HIS A 290 6.49 24.10 12.98
N PRO A 291 7.69 24.39 13.50
CA PRO A 291 8.74 25.01 12.70
C PRO A 291 9.02 24.14 11.47
N MET A 292 9.17 24.76 10.31
CA MET A 292 9.54 24.11 9.07
C MET A 292 10.82 24.73 8.51
N ALA A 293 11.74 23.90 8.04
CA ALA A 293 13.00 24.34 7.47
C ALA A 293 13.28 23.67 6.12
N SER A 294 14.20 24.23 5.35
CA SER A 294 14.63 23.60 4.09
C SER A 294 15.43 22.33 4.41
N ILE A 295 15.34 21.32 3.54
CA ILE A 295 16.19 20.11 3.60
C ILE A 295 17.70 20.41 3.67
N ASN A 296 18.14 21.58 3.21
CA ASN A 296 19.53 22.01 3.29
C ASN A 296 19.99 22.30 4.72
N ASP A 297 19.05 22.60 5.63
CA ASP A 297 19.29 22.81 7.06
C ASP A 297 19.19 21.49 7.85
N ALA A 298 18.80 20.38 7.20
CA ALA A 298 18.70 19.08 7.83
C ALA A 298 20.08 18.44 8.03
N SER A 299 20.16 17.56 9.04
CA SER A 299 21.37 16.76 9.26
C SER A 299 21.66 15.86 8.07
N THR A 300 22.93 15.65 7.69
CA THR A 300 23.25 14.68 6.64
C THR A 300 23.13 13.26 7.19
N ALA A 301 22.86 12.27 6.32
CA ALA A 301 22.82 10.86 6.72
C ALA A 301 24.11 10.38 7.40
N ALA A 302 25.27 10.95 7.03
CA ALA A 302 26.54 10.66 7.69
C ALA A 302 26.63 11.26 9.10
N LYS A 303 26.11 12.48 9.29
CA LYS A 303 26.03 13.11 10.60
C LYS A 303 25.05 12.38 11.51
N MET A 304 23.84 12.09 11.02
CA MET A 304 22.83 11.31 11.74
C MET A 304 23.39 9.95 12.19
N TRP A 305 24.08 9.23 11.29
CA TRP A 305 24.73 7.96 11.63
C TRP A 305 25.78 8.11 12.72
N THR A 306 26.65 9.11 12.61
CA THR A 306 27.72 9.37 13.60
C THR A 306 27.14 9.73 14.97
N ASP A 307 26.11 10.58 14.99
CA ASP A 307 25.47 11.03 16.22
C ASP A 307 24.69 9.88 16.88
N LEU A 308 23.94 9.09 16.10
CA LEU A 308 23.26 7.88 16.58
C LEU A 308 24.27 6.86 17.14
N GLY A 309 25.34 6.59 16.40
CA GLY A 309 26.39 5.65 16.80
C GLY A 309 27.26 6.13 17.96
N ARG A 310 27.21 7.41 18.33
CA ARG A 310 27.88 7.94 19.54
C ARG A 310 26.93 7.95 20.74
N ASN A 311 25.70 8.40 20.54
CA ASN A 311 24.78 8.70 21.64
C ASN A 311 23.93 7.48 22.02
N GLY A 312 23.58 6.64 21.04
CA GLY A 312 22.60 5.57 21.16
C GLY A 312 21.16 6.02 20.86
N HIS A 313 20.91 7.32 20.75
CA HIS A 313 19.59 7.88 20.46
C HIS A 313 19.68 8.98 19.39
N LEU A 314 18.54 9.38 18.84
CA LEU A 314 18.43 10.48 17.88
C LEU A 314 18.36 11.84 18.58
N SER A 315 18.50 12.93 17.82
CA SER A 315 18.51 14.31 18.34
C SER A 315 17.17 14.82 18.84
N ASN A 316 16.07 14.12 18.53
CA ASN A 316 14.70 14.48 18.90
C ASN A 316 14.30 15.88 18.41
N ASP A 317 14.40 16.08 17.10
CA ASP A 317 13.98 17.31 16.44
C ASP A 317 12.44 17.46 16.43
N ASN A 318 12.00 18.73 16.48
CA ASN A 318 10.61 19.13 16.34
C ASN A 318 10.38 20.05 15.13
N THR A 319 11.43 20.28 14.34
CA THR A 319 11.40 21.05 13.10
C THR A 319 11.15 20.09 11.94
N GLY A 320 10.02 20.24 11.26
CA GLY A 320 9.76 19.52 10.02
C GLY A 320 10.59 20.11 8.87
N TYR A 321 10.68 19.38 7.77
CA TYR A 321 11.49 19.77 6.63
C TYR A 321 10.71 19.71 5.32
N TYR A 322 11.07 20.57 4.39
CA TYR A 322 10.52 20.55 3.03
C TYR A 322 11.62 20.47 1.97
N VAL A 323 11.29 19.77 0.88
CA VAL A 323 12.09 19.70 -0.35
C VAL A 323 11.24 20.34 -1.46
N GLU A 324 11.80 21.30 -2.20
CA GLU A 324 11.11 21.93 -3.34
C GLU A 324 11.70 21.45 -4.67
N GLY A 325 10.85 20.85 -5.50
CA GLY A 325 11.17 20.46 -6.87
C GLY A 325 12.06 19.22 -7.03
N LYS A 326 12.05 18.67 -8.24
CA LYS A 326 12.93 17.58 -8.70
C LYS A 326 13.92 18.10 -9.73
N SER A 327 14.96 18.80 -9.28
CA SER A 327 16.11 19.10 -10.15
C SER A 327 17.23 18.10 -9.89
N LYS A 328 17.90 17.68 -10.97
CA LYS A 328 19.06 16.78 -10.92
C LYS A 328 20.10 17.32 -9.91
N GLY A 329 20.34 16.60 -8.82
CA GLY A 329 21.30 16.97 -7.77
C GLY A 329 20.71 17.48 -6.44
N GLN A 330 19.38 17.57 -6.28
CA GLN A 330 18.77 17.90 -4.99
C GLN A 330 18.94 16.77 -3.95
N PRO A 331 19.14 17.08 -2.66
CA PRO A 331 19.14 16.09 -1.59
C PRO A 331 17.79 15.37 -1.49
N LEU A 332 17.87 14.07 -1.24
CA LEU A 332 16.74 13.28 -0.79
C LEU A 332 16.57 13.42 0.72
N ILE A 333 15.34 13.29 1.20
CA ILE A 333 14.97 13.39 2.62
C ILE A 333 14.54 12.04 3.19
N GLY A 334 15.13 11.61 4.30
CA GLY A 334 14.69 10.45 5.08
C GLY A 334 14.21 10.84 6.47
N ILE A 335 13.38 10.00 7.07
CA ILE A 335 12.88 10.13 8.46
C ILE A 335 13.37 8.95 9.30
N ALA A 336 13.49 9.11 10.62
CA ALA A 336 13.86 8.03 11.51
C ALA A 336 13.18 8.10 12.89
N THR A 337 12.89 6.94 13.47
CA THR A 337 12.40 6.78 14.84
C THR A 337 13.24 5.73 15.56
N CYS A 338 13.66 6.01 16.78
CA CYS A 338 14.53 5.17 17.59
C CYS A 338 13.86 4.83 18.91
N ALA A 339 13.90 3.56 19.29
CA ALA A 339 13.48 3.05 20.59
C ALA A 339 14.72 2.57 21.35
N SER A 340 14.96 3.15 22.51
CA SER A 340 16.14 2.90 23.35
C SER A 340 15.69 2.41 24.73
N PHE A 341 16.33 1.35 25.24
CA PHE A 341 16.00 0.77 26.54
C PHE A 341 17.22 0.10 27.18
N LYS A 342 17.21 0.03 28.51
CA LYS A 342 18.24 -0.66 29.30
C LYS A 342 17.74 -2.02 29.72
N MET A 343 18.56 -3.03 29.50
CA MET A 343 18.29 -4.41 29.86
C MET A 343 19.17 -4.83 31.03
N GLY A 344 18.55 -5.47 32.01
CA GLY A 344 19.25 -6.10 33.13
C GLY A 344 20.11 -7.28 32.68
N LYS A 345 20.81 -7.86 33.65
CA LYS A 345 21.61 -9.08 33.47
C LYS A 345 20.71 -10.30 33.36
N ALA A 346 21.16 -11.32 32.64
CA ALA A 346 20.52 -12.63 32.67
C ALA A 346 20.60 -13.23 34.08
N SER A 347 19.52 -13.88 34.52
CA SER A 347 19.53 -14.60 35.81
C SER A 347 20.33 -15.90 35.73
N SER A 348 20.36 -16.51 34.55
CA SER A 348 21.19 -17.67 34.21
C SER A 348 21.37 -17.73 32.69
N ASN A 349 22.25 -18.61 32.20
CA ASN A 349 22.42 -18.81 30.75
C ASN A 349 21.13 -19.30 30.05
N SER A 350 20.20 -19.91 30.78
CA SER A 350 18.91 -20.41 30.27
C SER A 350 17.74 -19.45 30.53
N SER A 351 17.98 -18.30 31.14
CA SER A 351 16.94 -17.33 31.52
C SER A 351 17.44 -15.90 31.21
N PRO A 352 17.39 -15.49 29.93
CA PRO A 352 17.82 -14.16 29.52
C PRO A 352 16.91 -13.07 30.12
N CYS A 353 17.47 -11.87 30.27
CA CYS A 353 16.65 -10.68 30.46
C CYS A 353 16.00 -10.33 29.13
N GLU A 354 14.68 -10.10 29.14
CA GLU A 354 13.87 -9.82 27.97
C GLU A 354 13.30 -8.41 28.05
N GLU A 355 13.40 -7.65 26.96
CA GLU A 355 12.74 -6.35 26.80
C GLU A 355 12.08 -6.27 25.42
N LYS A 356 11.00 -5.48 25.32
CA LYS A 356 10.18 -5.37 24.11
C LYS A 356 9.98 -3.92 23.68
N CYS A 357 9.98 -3.70 22.38
CA CYS A 357 9.52 -2.45 21.78
C CYS A 357 8.77 -2.72 20.48
N GLU A 358 8.01 -1.74 20.02
CA GLU A 358 7.16 -1.87 18.83
C GLU A 358 7.36 -0.67 17.90
N PHE A 359 7.45 -0.95 16.60
CA PHE A 359 7.42 0.07 15.56
C PHE A 359 6.18 -0.12 14.69
N TYR A 360 5.54 0.98 14.35
CA TYR A 360 4.38 1.00 13.47
C TYR A 360 4.76 1.72 12.18
N LEU A 361 4.39 1.13 11.05
CA LEU A 361 4.55 1.69 9.72
C LEU A 361 3.18 1.79 9.05
N VAL A 362 2.86 2.95 8.49
CA VAL A 362 1.64 3.18 7.71
C VAL A 362 1.93 3.91 6.40
N TRP A 363 1.07 3.74 5.41
CA TRP A 363 1.10 4.51 4.16
C TRP A 363 -0.32 4.94 3.76
N ASN A 364 -0.69 6.16 4.11
CA ASN A 364 -1.98 6.70 3.75
C ASN A 364 -1.95 7.24 2.32
N MET A 365 -2.52 6.48 1.38
CA MET A 365 -2.66 6.81 -0.04
C MET A 365 -4.12 6.61 -0.48
N PRO A 366 -5.04 7.45 0.00
CA PRO A 366 -6.46 7.09 0.07
C PRO A 366 -7.20 7.23 -1.27
N ARG A 367 -6.80 8.17 -2.13
CA ARG A 367 -7.28 8.28 -3.51
C ARG A 367 -6.27 7.72 -4.48
N VAL A 368 -6.71 6.99 -5.49
CA VAL A 368 -5.87 6.38 -6.53
C VAL A 368 -6.55 6.39 -7.89
N HIS A 369 -5.79 6.21 -8.96
CA HIS A 369 -6.31 5.96 -10.29
C HIS A 369 -5.44 4.93 -11.02
N PHE A 370 -5.95 4.42 -12.14
CA PHE A 370 -5.22 3.53 -13.05
C PHE A 370 -4.48 4.31 -14.14
N GLY A 371 -3.85 3.59 -15.07
CA GLY A 371 -2.95 4.18 -16.07
C GLY A 371 -3.60 5.28 -16.92
N THR A 372 -4.85 5.10 -17.35
CA THR A 372 -5.59 6.10 -18.13
C THR A 372 -6.03 7.30 -17.31
N ALA A 373 -6.01 7.23 -15.98
CA ALA A 373 -6.43 8.32 -15.09
C ALA A 373 -7.83 8.90 -15.44
N ILE A 374 -8.75 8.09 -15.95
CA ILE A 374 -10.11 8.55 -16.28
C ILE A 374 -10.95 8.62 -15.02
N ILE A 375 -10.91 7.57 -14.20
CA ILE A 375 -11.68 7.48 -12.96
C ILE A 375 -10.75 7.60 -11.76
N ALA A 376 -11.13 8.46 -10.81
CA ALA A 376 -10.51 8.50 -9.50
C ALA A 376 -11.28 7.57 -8.55
N TYR A 377 -10.53 6.85 -7.71
CA TYR A 377 -11.09 5.89 -6.77
C TYR A 377 -10.60 6.16 -5.37
N LYS A 378 -11.38 5.74 -4.39
CA LYS A 378 -10.98 5.65 -3.00
C LYS A 378 -10.61 4.23 -2.64
N ARG A 379 -9.54 4.04 -1.88
CA ARG A 379 -9.22 2.75 -1.29
C ARG A 379 -10.23 2.39 -0.21
N ARG A 380 -10.54 1.09 -0.08
CA ARG A 380 -11.59 0.61 0.82
C ARG A 380 -11.47 1.10 2.26
N TYR A 381 -10.26 1.20 2.80
CA TYR A 381 -10.06 1.61 4.19
C TYR A 381 -10.54 3.04 4.50
N THR A 382 -10.69 3.89 3.48
CA THR A 382 -11.20 5.27 3.63
C THR A 382 -12.66 5.35 4.10
N ARG A 383 -13.37 4.21 4.14
CA ARG A 383 -14.67 4.13 4.81
C ARG A 383 -14.60 4.32 6.33
N TRP A 384 -13.42 4.13 6.93
CA TRP A 384 -13.21 4.24 8.38
C TRP A 384 -12.16 5.27 8.79
N PHE A 385 -11.35 5.75 7.85
CA PHE A 385 -10.25 6.69 8.09
C PHE A 385 -10.35 7.86 7.12
N THR A 386 -9.87 9.03 7.53
CA THR A 386 -9.93 10.23 6.69
C THR A 386 -9.13 10.10 5.39
N GLU A 387 -9.59 10.81 4.35
CA GLU A 387 -8.88 10.96 3.07
C GLU A 387 -7.71 11.96 3.17
N ASP A 388 -7.65 12.79 4.22
CA ASP A 388 -6.51 13.68 4.45
C ASP A 388 -5.24 12.86 4.64
N THR A 389 -4.21 13.15 3.85
CA THR A 389 -2.98 12.36 3.79
C THR A 389 -2.29 12.26 5.16
N VAL A 390 -2.05 13.38 5.82
CA VAL A 390 -1.28 13.47 7.07
C VAL A 390 -2.09 12.98 8.26
N ARG A 391 -3.30 13.52 8.44
CA ARG A 391 -4.21 13.13 9.53
C ARG A 391 -4.60 11.65 9.41
N GLY A 392 -4.83 11.14 8.21
CA GLY A 392 -5.12 9.72 8.03
C GLY A 392 -3.93 8.83 8.39
N ALA A 393 -2.69 9.26 8.12
CA ALA A 393 -1.50 8.55 8.61
C ALA A 393 -1.43 8.57 10.16
N CYS A 394 -1.75 9.70 10.81
CA CYS A 394 -1.86 9.78 12.27
C CYS A 394 -2.92 8.81 12.83
N GLU A 395 -4.14 8.83 12.26
CA GLU A 395 -5.25 7.97 12.69
C GLU A 395 -4.88 6.48 12.55
N LEU A 396 -4.21 6.10 11.45
CA LEU A 396 -3.75 4.74 11.21
C LEU A 396 -2.64 4.31 12.19
N LEU A 397 -1.67 5.18 12.51
CA LEU A 397 -0.62 4.90 13.50
C LEU A 397 -1.22 4.64 14.88
N THR A 398 -2.10 5.54 15.33
CA THR A 398 -2.81 5.39 16.60
C THR A 398 -3.64 4.10 16.61
N TYR A 399 -4.37 3.81 15.54
CA TYR A 399 -5.20 2.61 15.44
C TYR A 399 -4.37 1.33 15.46
N ALA A 400 -3.26 1.26 14.73
CA ALA A 400 -2.38 0.09 14.72
C ALA A 400 -1.81 -0.21 16.12
N SER A 401 -1.41 0.83 16.86
CA SER A 401 -0.90 0.68 18.23
C SER A 401 -1.89 0.09 19.23
N LYS A 402 -3.18 0.36 19.02
CA LYS A 402 -4.25 -0.11 19.91
C LYS A 402 -4.66 -1.55 19.60
N ASN A 403 -4.54 -1.98 18.34
CA ASN A 403 -5.15 -3.20 17.86
C ASN A 403 -4.16 -4.35 17.57
N VAL A 404 -2.84 -4.10 17.53
CA VAL A 404 -1.85 -5.15 17.19
C VAL A 404 -1.97 -6.42 18.05
N ASN A 405 -2.31 -6.31 19.33
CA ASN A 405 -2.48 -7.47 20.20
C ASN A 405 -3.72 -8.28 19.82
N SER A 406 -4.85 -7.62 19.59
CA SER A 406 -6.08 -8.23 19.06
C SER A 406 -5.82 -8.91 17.71
N TRP A 407 -5.05 -8.26 16.82
CA TRP A 407 -4.69 -8.86 15.53
C TRP A 407 -3.87 -10.13 15.69
N ASN A 408 -2.91 -10.16 16.62
CA ASN A 408 -2.13 -11.36 16.89
C ASN A 408 -3.02 -12.51 17.36
N GLU A 409 -3.92 -12.25 18.31
CA GLU A 409 -4.87 -13.25 18.84
C GLU A 409 -5.81 -13.77 17.75
N ALA A 410 -6.34 -12.86 16.92
CA ALA A 410 -7.19 -13.24 15.78
C ALA A 410 -6.42 -14.09 14.75
N ILE A 411 -5.16 -13.72 14.45
CA ILE A 411 -4.31 -14.50 13.54
C ILE A 411 -4.02 -15.89 14.10
N ASP A 412 -3.68 -15.98 15.39
CA ASP A 412 -3.46 -17.27 16.04
C ASP A 412 -4.74 -18.12 16.04
N SER A 413 -5.90 -17.51 16.28
CA SER A 413 -7.19 -18.19 16.29
C SER A 413 -7.50 -18.91 14.97
N TRP A 414 -7.29 -18.26 13.81
CA TRP A 414 -7.59 -18.90 12.52
C TRP A 414 -6.46 -19.82 12.01
N GLN A 415 -5.20 -19.61 12.44
CA GLN A 415 -4.08 -20.48 12.04
C GLN A 415 -4.00 -21.76 12.88
N ASN A 416 -4.28 -21.68 14.19
CA ASN A 416 -4.06 -22.78 15.14
C ASN A 416 -4.79 -24.09 14.79
N PRO A 417 -6.04 -24.11 14.30
CA PRO A 417 -6.71 -25.36 13.92
C PRO A 417 -5.93 -26.18 12.90
N ILE A 418 -5.27 -25.52 11.94
CA ILE A 418 -4.43 -26.18 10.93
C ILE A 418 -3.03 -26.47 11.49
N LEU A 419 -2.45 -25.54 12.26
CA LEU A 419 -1.10 -25.72 12.82
C LEU A 419 -1.02 -26.85 13.84
N GLN A 420 -2.06 -27.07 14.64
CA GLN A 420 -2.12 -28.10 15.67
C GLN A 420 -2.55 -29.48 15.14
N ASP A 421 -3.01 -29.56 13.88
CA ASP A 421 -3.36 -30.85 13.27
C ASP A 421 -2.10 -31.69 13.02
N SER A 422 -1.91 -32.73 13.84
CA SER A 422 -0.78 -33.67 13.72
C SER A 422 -0.81 -34.53 12.45
N GLY A 423 -1.96 -34.64 11.77
CA GLY A 423 -2.10 -35.34 10.51
C GLY A 423 -1.55 -34.57 9.30
N LEU A 424 -1.31 -33.26 9.46
CA LEU A 424 -0.77 -32.41 8.41
C LEU A 424 0.76 -32.23 8.54
N PRO A 425 1.55 -32.49 7.49
CA PRO A 425 2.99 -32.29 7.54
C PRO A 425 3.37 -30.80 7.56
N ALA A 426 4.53 -30.49 8.16
CA ALA A 426 4.98 -29.11 8.35
C ALA A 426 5.12 -28.32 7.02
N TRP A 427 5.58 -28.98 5.95
CA TRP A 427 5.72 -28.34 4.64
C TRP A 427 4.34 -27.88 4.10
N TYR A 428 3.29 -28.67 4.30
CA TYR A 428 1.95 -28.36 3.82
C TYR A 428 1.37 -27.17 4.56
N LYS A 429 1.53 -27.14 5.89
CA LYS A 429 1.17 -26.00 6.75
C LYS A 429 1.87 -24.72 6.30
N SER A 430 3.17 -24.80 6.02
CA SER A 430 3.92 -23.65 5.49
C SER A 430 3.36 -23.17 4.15
N SER A 431 3.14 -24.08 3.19
CA SER A 431 2.63 -23.73 1.86
C SER A 431 1.23 -23.12 1.92
N ILE A 432 0.27 -23.75 2.60
CA ILE A 432 -1.13 -23.28 2.59
C ILE A 432 -1.28 -21.87 3.15
N PHE A 433 -0.47 -21.49 4.14
CA PHE A 433 -0.49 -20.13 4.66
C PHE A 433 0.32 -19.17 3.79
N ASN A 434 1.54 -19.54 3.39
CA ASN A 434 2.40 -18.62 2.65
C ASN A 434 1.88 -18.31 1.25
N GLU A 435 1.16 -19.22 0.58
CA GLU A 435 0.52 -18.93 -0.72
C GLU A 435 -0.57 -17.85 -0.63
N LEU A 436 -1.14 -17.61 0.57
CA LEU A 436 -2.12 -16.54 0.78
C LEU A 436 -1.53 -15.13 0.63
N TYR A 437 -0.20 -14.98 0.58
CA TYR A 437 0.44 -13.69 0.34
C TYR A 437 -0.12 -12.99 -0.91
N TYR A 438 -0.50 -13.78 -1.93
CA TYR A 438 -1.00 -13.29 -3.21
C TYR A 438 -2.37 -12.62 -3.09
N VAL A 439 -3.13 -12.88 -2.02
CA VAL A 439 -4.42 -12.19 -1.76
C VAL A 439 -4.20 -10.70 -1.51
N ALA A 440 -3.09 -10.33 -0.86
CA ALA A 440 -2.72 -8.92 -0.65
C ALA A 440 -1.76 -8.42 -1.75
N ASP A 441 -0.70 -9.19 -2.01
CA ASP A 441 0.43 -8.82 -2.87
C ASP A 441 0.27 -9.29 -4.31
N GLY A 442 -0.95 -9.66 -4.75
CA GLY A 442 -1.33 -10.04 -6.12
C GLY A 442 -1.84 -8.87 -6.98
N GLY A 443 -1.64 -7.64 -6.53
CA GLY A 443 -2.07 -6.42 -7.22
C GLY A 443 -3.54 -6.13 -6.95
N THR A 444 -4.04 -6.66 -5.83
CA THR A 444 -5.44 -6.64 -5.45
C THR A 444 -5.98 -5.22 -5.44
N VAL A 445 -7.14 -5.06 -6.06
CA VAL A 445 -7.84 -3.80 -6.19
C VAL A 445 -9.12 -3.89 -5.36
N TRP A 446 -9.24 -3.04 -4.36
CA TRP A 446 -10.47 -2.92 -3.57
C TRP A 446 -10.81 -1.46 -3.36
N LEU A 447 -11.62 -0.95 -4.28
CA LEU A 447 -11.77 0.47 -4.53
C LEU A 447 -13.25 0.86 -4.59
N ASP A 448 -13.56 2.07 -4.12
CA ASP A 448 -14.86 2.72 -4.26
C ASP A 448 -14.68 3.92 -5.22
N PRO A 449 -15.33 3.95 -6.39
CA PRO A 449 -15.15 5.04 -7.35
C PRO A 449 -15.71 6.38 -6.84
N LEU A 450 -14.97 7.45 -7.12
CA LEU A 450 -15.41 8.83 -6.84
C LEU A 450 -16.41 9.29 -7.90
N PRO A 451 -17.49 9.99 -7.51
CA PRO A 451 -18.40 10.60 -8.48
C PRO A 451 -17.63 11.59 -9.37
N ILE A 452 -17.85 11.54 -10.68
CA ILE A 452 -17.36 12.57 -11.60
C ILE A 452 -18.25 13.80 -11.39
N ASP A 453 -17.68 14.92 -10.96
CA ASP A 453 -18.41 16.17 -10.81
C ASP A 453 -18.76 16.71 -12.22
N GLN A 454 -20.02 16.56 -12.62
CA GLN A 454 -20.55 17.16 -13.83
C GLN A 454 -20.98 18.60 -13.52
N SER A 455 -20.05 19.52 -13.33
CA SER A 455 -20.40 20.93 -13.36
C SER A 455 -20.38 21.42 -14.81
N PRO A 456 -21.52 21.77 -15.42
CA PRO A 456 -21.49 22.45 -16.71
C PRO A 456 -20.90 23.84 -16.51
N VAL A 457 -20.01 24.24 -17.42
CA VAL A 457 -19.57 25.63 -17.53
C VAL A 457 -20.79 26.44 -17.99
N SER A 458 -21.54 27.02 -17.07
CA SER A 458 -22.62 27.97 -17.38
C SER A 458 -22.35 29.32 -16.76
N ALA A 459 -22.41 30.33 -17.63
CA ALA A 459 -22.26 31.74 -17.39
C ALA A 459 -23.25 32.31 -16.35
N ALA A 460 -22.79 33.34 -15.65
CA ALA A 460 -23.52 34.47 -15.06
C ALA A 460 -24.84 34.21 -14.27
N ASP A 461 -24.77 34.63 -13.00
CA ASP A 461 -25.77 35.36 -12.21
C ASP A 461 -27.03 34.71 -11.60
N THR A 462 -27.11 34.99 -10.29
CA THR A 462 -28.28 35.32 -9.44
C THR A 462 -29.16 34.25 -8.77
N SER A 463 -28.99 34.23 -7.43
CA SER A 463 -29.97 34.29 -6.33
C SER A 463 -30.79 33.05 -5.85
N ASN A 464 -30.56 32.77 -4.55
CA ASN A 464 -31.47 32.35 -3.46
C ASN A 464 -32.40 31.13 -3.63
N SER A 465 -32.26 30.13 -2.75
CA SER A 465 -33.12 29.99 -1.54
C SER A 465 -32.85 28.71 -0.71
N THR A 466 -32.83 28.95 0.60
CA THR A 466 -33.27 28.15 1.78
C THR A 466 -32.86 26.69 2.00
N ALA A 467 -32.27 26.50 3.18
CA ALA A 467 -31.92 25.27 3.88
C ALA A 467 -33.13 24.42 4.29
N ASP A 468 -32.92 23.10 4.40
CA ASP A 468 -33.67 22.26 5.32
C ASP A 468 -32.75 21.20 5.96
N THR A 469 -32.81 21.11 7.27
CA THR A 469 -31.96 20.30 8.14
C THR A 469 -32.78 19.19 8.77
N THR A 470 -32.34 17.93 8.67
CA THR A 470 -32.80 16.87 9.58
C THR A 470 -31.63 16.03 10.09
N PRO A 471 -31.60 15.67 11.39
CA PRO A 471 -30.45 15.03 12.02
C PRO A 471 -30.56 13.49 11.99
N VAL A 472 -29.48 12.81 11.60
CA VAL A 472 -29.36 11.34 11.75
C VAL A 472 -28.74 11.02 13.12
N ARG A 473 -29.41 10.15 13.86
CA ARG A 473 -29.12 9.74 15.24
C ARG A 473 -28.11 8.56 15.23
N ASN A 474 -27.00 8.72 15.96
CA ASN A 474 -25.99 7.67 16.17
C ASN A 474 -26.47 6.60 17.18
N GLY A 475 -26.31 5.33 16.83
CA GLY A 475 -26.38 4.18 17.74
C GLY A 475 -25.08 3.37 17.70
N LEU A 476 -24.57 2.98 18.86
CA LEU A 476 -23.38 2.14 19.07
C LEU A 476 -23.62 0.69 18.62
N PRO A 477 -22.56 -0.09 18.30
CA PRO A 477 -22.71 -1.47 17.84
C PRO A 477 -22.77 -2.45 19.03
N ASP A 478 -23.76 -3.34 18.97
CA ASP A 478 -23.82 -4.54 19.81
C ASP A 478 -22.84 -5.61 19.31
N SER A 479 -22.22 -6.26 20.28
CA SER A 479 -21.36 -7.43 20.15
C SER A 479 -22.21 -8.67 19.87
N ASP A 480 -22.17 -9.18 18.65
CA ASP A 480 -22.38 -10.60 18.29
C ASP A 480 -22.15 -10.73 16.78
N ASP A 481 -20.91 -11.06 16.37
CA ASP A 481 -20.53 -11.28 14.96
C ASP A 481 -20.97 -12.69 14.54
N GLU A 482 -22.25 -12.81 14.16
CA GLU A 482 -22.77 -13.97 13.44
C GLU A 482 -22.31 -13.90 11.98
N PHE A 483 -21.99 -15.04 11.36
CA PHE A 483 -21.57 -15.13 9.95
C PHE A 483 -22.68 -14.60 9.02
N LEU A 484 -22.66 -13.30 8.74
CA LEU A 484 -23.56 -12.67 7.79
C LEU A 484 -23.16 -13.07 6.36
N SER A 485 -24.18 -13.30 5.53
CA SER A 485 -23.95 -13.50 4.10
C SER A 485 -23.30 -12.24 3.49
N PRO A 486 -22.46 -12.34 2.43
CA PRO A 486 -21.82 -11.17 1.82
C PRO A 486 -22.82 -10.07 1.42
N LEU A 487 -24.06 -10.44 1.11
CA LEU A 487 -25.13 -9.52 0.73
C LEU A 487 -25.74 -8.82 1.95
N ASP A 488 -25.95 -9.55 3.05
CA ASP A 488 -26.48 -8.98 4.30
C ASP A 488 -25.48 -8.08 4.99
N ASP A 489 -24.19 -8.40 4.85
CA ASP A 489 -23.12 -7.57 5.35
C ASP A 489 -23.02 -6.26 4.54
N VAL A 490 -23.38 -6.28 3.25
CA VAL A 490 -23.52 -5.08 2.41
C VAL A 490 -24.78 -4.27 2.78
N ARG A 491 -25.93 -4.92 2.99
CA ARG A 491 -27.20 -4.29 3.44
C ARG A 491 -27.07 -3.60 4.79
N ARG A 492 -26.44 -4.27 5.77
CA ARG A 492 -26.19 -3.73 7.12
C ARG A 492 -25.32 -2.48 7.09
N ARG A 493 -24.31 -2.46 6.21
CA ARG A 493 -23.35 -1.35 6.09
C ARG A 493 -23.90 -0.15 5.31
N ASN A 494 -24.99 -0.30 4.57
CA ASN A 494 -25.64 0.77 3.82
C ASN A 494 -27.18 0.63 3.91
N PRO A 495 -27.79 1.06 5.03
CA PRO A 495 -29.23 0.84 5.30
C PRO A 495 -30.18 1.57 4.33
N THR A 496 -29.68 2.39 3.41
CA THR A 496 -30.42 3.04 2.33
C THR A 496 -30.43 2.23 1.02
N VAL A 497 -29.79 1.06 0.97
CA VAL A 497 -29.74 0.17 -0.20
C VAL A 497 -31.07 -0.58 -0.36
N ILE A 498 -31.80 -0.27 -1.43
CA ILE A 498 -32.94 -1.06 -1.92
C ILE A 498 -32.44 -1.87 -3.11
N LEU A 499 -32.14 -3.16 -2.90
CA LEU A 499 -31.90 -4.09 -4.00
C LEU A 499 -33.23 -4.28 -4.75
N ARG A 500 -33.36 -3.65 -5.92
CA ARG A 500 -34.44 -3.99 -6.84
C ARG A 500 -34.19 -5.41 -7.36
N ARG A 501 -35.24 -6.23 -7.45
CA ARG A 501 -35.09 -7.55 -8.05
C ARG A 501 -34.78 -7.34 -9.54
N PRO A 502 -34.02 -8.22 -10.20
CA PRO A 502 -33.81 -8.15 -11.65
C PRO A 502 -35.12 -8.12 -12.46
N THR A 503 -36.23 -8.59 -11.88
CA THR A 503 -37.59 -8.48 -12.43
C THR A 503 -38.12 -7.04 -12.55
N ASP A 504 -37.49 -6.08 -11.89
CA ASP A 504 -37.89 -4.66 -11.88
C ASP A 504 -37.21 -3.84 -12.98
N TYR A 505 -36.29 -4.45 -13.74
CA TYR A 505 -35.82 -3.92 -15.01
C TYR A 505 -36.80 -4.38 -16.10
N PRO A 506 -37.44 -3.46 -16.85
CA PRO A 506 -38.22 -3.86 -18.01
C PRO A 506 -37.26 -4.42 -19.06
N ILE A 507 -37.23 -5.75 -19.15
CA ILE A 507 -36.59 -6.48 -20.24
C ILE A 507 -37.47 -6.25 -21.48
N SER A 508 -37.27 -5.15 -22.21
CA SER A 508 -37.72 -5.06 -23.60
C SER A 508 -36.63 -5.68 -24.47
N ILE A 509 -36.71 -6.99 -24.68
CA ILE A 509 -35.95 -7.65 -25.74
C ILE A 509 -36.64 -7.30 -27.06
N ASP A 510 -36.21 -6.20 -27.69
CA ASP A 510 -36.51 -5.97 -29.10
C ASP A 510 -35.36 -6.56 -29.93
N PHE A 511 -35.64 -7.70 -30.56
CA PHE A 511 -34.84 -8.24 -31.65
C PHE A 511 -35.13 -7.40 -32.89
N ASP A 512 -34.44 -6.28 -33.08
CA ASP A 512 -34.43 -5.63 -34.40
C ASP A 512 -32.99 -5.36 -34.86
N GLU A 513 -32.61 -6.03 -35.95
CA GLU A 513 -31.25 -6.07 -36.52
C GLU A 513 -30.83 -4.78 -37.24
N ASN A 514 -31.58 -3.68 -37.11
CA ASN A 514 -31.31 -2.45 -37.87
C ASN A 514 -31.34 -1.20 -36.99
N VAL A 515 -30.24 -0.91 -36.30
CA VAL A 515 -29.96 0.45 -35.82
C VAL A 515 -28.70 0.96 -36.52
N GLN A 516 -28.91 1.87 -37.48
CA GLN A 516 -27.85 2.68 -38.06
C GLN A 516 -27.34 3.67 -37.00
N GLU A 517 -26.01 3.73 -36.84
CA GLU A 517 -25.31 4.66 -35.95
C GLU A 517 -25.64 6.13 -36.26
N SER A 518 -26.18 6.84 -35.28
CA SER A 518 -26.05 8.30 -35.23
C SER A 518 -24.70 8.66 -34.62
N ALA A 519 -23.83 9.26 -35.43
CA ALA A 519 -22.54 9.78 -35.03
C ALA A 519 -22.70 11.00 -34.11
N ASP A 520 -22.77 10.79 -32.80
CA ASP A 520 -22.56 11.86 -31.81
C ASP A 520 -21.94 11.29 -30.51
N GLY A 521 -20.64 10.99 -30.58
CA GLY A 521 -19.89 10.21 -29.60
C GLY A 521 -19.33 10.98 -28.41
N SER A 522 -20.14 11.76 -27.69
CA SER A 522 -19.63 12.43 -26.46
C SER A 522 -20.58 12.47 -25.25
N GLY A 523 -21.83 12.00 -25.38
CA GLY A 523 -22.85 12.10 -24.31
C GLY A 523 -23.05 10.87 -23.42
N ASP A 524 -22.69 9.66 -23.85
CA ASP A 524 -23.19 8.41 -23.23
C ASP A 524 -22.24 7.73 -22.23
N ASN A 525 -20.92 7.97 -22.32
CA ASN A 525 -19.96 7.25 -21.48
C ASN A 525 -20.06 7.62 -19.99
N ALA A 526 -20.47 8.85 -19.66
CA ALA A 526 -20.56 9.29 -18.27
C ALA A 526 -21.72 8.61 -17.52
N ASP A 527 -22.85 8.36 -18.18
CA ASP A 527 -24.04 7.73 -17.58
C ASP A 527 -23.85 6.22 -17.39
N VAL A 528 -23.15 5.56 -18.32
CA VAL A 528 -22.71 4.16 -18.16
C VAL A 528 -21.72 4.04 -16.99
N ILE A 529 -20.75 4.97 -16.89
CA ILE A 529 -19.81 5.02 -15.77
C ILE A 529 -20.55 5.21 -14.44
N GLN A 530 -21.49 6.16 -14.34
CA GLN A 530 -22.24 6.41 -13.11
C GLN A 530 -23.15 5.24 -12.71
N SER A 531 -23.76 4.55 -13.69
CA SER A 531 -24.57 3.35 -13.46
C SER A 531 -23.72 2.19 -12.92
N ARG A 532 -22.54 1.97 -13.50
CA ARG A 532 -21.54 0.99 -13.03
C ARG A 532 -20.99 1.32 -11.64
N ILE A 533 -20.71 2.60 -11.40
CA ILE A 533 -20.27 3.13 -10.09
C ILE A 533 -21.32 2.88 -9.02
N LYS A 534 -22.60 3.09 -9.35
CA LYS A 534 -23.72 2.86 -8.43
C LYS A 534 -23.87 1.38 -8.07
N LEU A 535 -23.84 0.48 -9.07
CA LEU A 535 -23.94 -0.97 -8.85
C LEU A 535 -22.71 -1.55 -8.11
N GLY A 536 -21.51 -1.08 -8.44
CA GLY A 536 -20.27 -1.44 -7.74
C GLY A 536 -20.24 -0.99 -6.27
N LYS A 537 -20.81 0.17 -5.96
CA LYS A 537 -21.01 0.66 -4.57
C LYS A 537 -22.03 -0.18 -3.80
N GLU A 538 -23.05 -0.68 -4.49
CA GLU A 538 -24.14 -1.47 -3.93
C GLU A 538 -23.80 -2.95 -3.72
N MET A 539 -22.83 -3.52 -4.47
CA MET A 539 -22.62 -4.99 -4.48
C MET A 539 -21.16 -5.46 -4.48
N GLY A 540 -20.19 -4.54 -4.50
CA GLY A 540 -18.77 -4.90 -4.61
C GLY A 540 -18.44 -5.55 -5.95
N ILE A 541 -17.53 -6.53 -5.97
CA ILE A 541 -17.01 -7.15 -7.20
C ILE A 541 -18.10 -7.87 -8.03
N PHE A 542 -19.18 -8.32 -7.41
CA PHE A 542 -20.24 -9.07 -8.07
C PHE A 542 -21.19 -8.18 -8.89
N GLY A 543 -21.42 -6.93 -8.46
CA GLY A 543 -22.16 -5.95 -9.25
C GLY A 543 -21.42 -5.59 -10.53
N TYR A 544 -20.09 -5.55 -10.49
CA TYR A 544 -19.30 -5.36 -11.70
C TYR A 544 -19.45 -6.54 -12.67
N LEU A 545 -19.46 -7.78 -12.19
CA LEU A 545 -19.61 -8.96 -13.07
C LEU A 545 -20.99 -9.06 -13.74
N GLU A 546 -22.07 -8.66 -13.07
CA GLU A 546 -23.41 -8.58 -13.66
C GLU A 546 -23.44 -7.62 -14.85
N ASP A 547 -23.07 -6.35 -14.64
CA ASP A 547 -23.11 -5.34 -15.69
C ASP A 547 -22.12 -5.64 -16.82
N ILE A 548 -20.96 -6.21 -16.50
CA ILE A 548 -19.98 -6.60 -17.51
C ILE A 548 -20.51 -7.76 -18.38
N ALA A 549 -21.08 -8.82 -17.78
CA ALA A 549 -21.63 -9.95 -18.53
C ALA A 549 -22.86 -9.56 -19.37
N ALA A 550 -23.63 -8.56 -18.90
CA ALA A 550 -24.76 -7.99 -19.63
C ALA A 550 -24.35 -6.98 -20.72
N SER A 551 -23.11 -6.46 -20.71
CA SER A 551 -22.64 -5.45 -21.66
C SER A 551 -22.13 -6.03 -22.98
N VAL A 552 -22.38 -5.32 -24.08
CA VAL A 552 -21.83 -5.65 -25.42
C VAL A 552 -20.78 -4.61 -25.80
N ASP A 553 -19.59 -5.06 -26.21
CA ASP A 553 -18.56 -4.20 -26.79
C ASP A 553 -18.21 -4.71 -28.19
N ARG A 554 -18.72 -4.01 -29.21
CA ARG A 554 -18.51 -4.37 -30.62
C ARG A 554 -17.22 -3.79 -31.22
N GLN A 555 -16.35 -3.16 -30.43
CA GLN A 555 -15.10 -2.64 -30.95
C GLN A 555 -14.26 -3.77 -31.56
N PRO A 556 -13.57 -3.53 -32.70
CA PRO A 556 -12.74 -4.56 -33.32
C PRO A 556 -11.57 -4.95 -32.40
N MET A 557 -11.46 -6.24 -32.08
CA MET A 557 -10.33 -6.75 -31.30
C MET A 557 -9.13 -7.00 -32.23
N GLN A 558 -7.98 -6.41 -31.91
CA GLN A 558 -6.71 -6.77 -32.56
C GLN A 558 -6.01 -7.87 -31.76
N VAL A 559 -5.88 -9.05 -32.35
CA VAL A 559 -5.18 -10.18 -31.72
C VAL A 559 -3.73 -10.28 -32.18
N ILE A 560 -2.84 -10.62 -31.25
CA ILE A 560 -1.41 -10.83 -31.52
C ILE A 560 -1.19 -12.12 -32.33
N PHE A 561 -1.82 -13.23 -31.93
CA PHE A 561 -1.73 -14.49 -32.67
C PHE A 561 -2.94 -14.66 -33.58
N LYS A 562 -2.73 -14.38 -34.86
CA LYS A 562 -3.76 -14.44 -35.89
C LYS A 562 -4.19 -15.86 -36.22
N GLY A 563 -5.50 -16.10 -36.21
CA GLY A 563 -6.14 -17.34 -36.66
C GLY A 563 -6.61 -17.25 -38.12
N VAL A 564 -7.23 -18.32 -38.62
CA VAL A 564 -7.70 -18.40 -40.02
C VAL A 564 -8.93 -17.49 -40.27
N ASN A 565 -9.60 -16.99 -39.22
CA ASN A 565 -10.91 -16.30 -39.27
C ASN A 565 -10.94 -14.95 -38.49
N ASP A 566 -9.97 -14.05 -38.71
CA ASP A 566 -9.80 -12.84 -37.87
C ASP A 566 -10.55 -11.58 -38.33
N LYS A 567 -11.34 -11.63 -39.42
CA LYS A 567 -11.79 -10.39 -40.10
C LYS A 567 -13.00 -9.67 -39.49
N LYS A 568 -13.62 -10.17 -38.41
CA LYS A 568 -14.85 -9.60 -37.82
C LYS A 568 -15.01 -9.80 -36.29
N ARG A 569 -13.92 -9.93 -35.54
CA ARG A 569 -14.01 -10.23 -34.09
C ARG A 569 -14.19 -8.97 -33.25
N VAL A 570 -14.99 -9.09 -32.19
CA VAL A 570 -15.38 -8.00 -31.30
C VAL A 570 -14.83 -8.20 -29.89
N THR A 571 -14.70 -7.11 -29.13
CA THR A 571 -14.17 -7.13 -27.76
C THR A 571 -15.03 -7.93 -26.78
N ASN A 572 -16.37 -7.81 -26.86
CA ASN A 572 -17.29 -8.57 -26.01
C ASN A 572 -18.63 -8.87 -26.72
N LEU A 573 -19.06 -10.13 -26.66
CA LEU A 573 -20.38 -10.57 -27.13
C LEU A 573 -21.40 -10.55 -25.98
N PHE A 574 -22.66 -10.30 -26.30
CA PHE A 574 -23.76 -10.34 -25.33
C PHE A 574 -23.80 -11.71 -24.62
N LEU A 575 -23.94 -11.70 -23.29
CA LEU A 575 -23.99 -12.90 -22.42
C LEU A 575 -22.76 -13.82 -22.51
N SER A 576 -21.63 -13.31 -23.01
CA SER A 576 -20.35 -13.99 -22.92
C SER A 576 -19.61 -13.48 -21.70
N VAL A 577 -19.17 -14.41 -20.85
CA VAL A 577 -18.36 -14.05 -19.69
C VAL A 577 -17.02 -13.52 -20.19
N PRO A 578 -16.61 -12.31 -19.78
CA PRO A 578 -15.31 -11.76 -20.17
C PRO A 578 -14.17 -12.66 -19.66
N HIS A 579 -13.07 -12.68 -20.40
CA HIS A 579 -11.83 -13.33 -19.97
C HIS A 579 -11.22 -12.66 -18.74
N ASP A 580 -11.27 -11.33 -18.69
CA ASP A 580 -10.73 -10.54 -17.59
C ASP A 580 -11.50 -9.21 -17.43
N ALA A 581 -11.38 -8.62 -16.25
CA ALA A 581 -11.98 -7.33 -15.92
C ALA A 581 -11.12 -6.13 -16.37
N GLY A 582 -10.19 -6.33 -17.31
CA GLY A 582 -9.33 -5.28 -17.82
C GLY A 582 -7.91 -5.27 -17.24
N ASN A 583 -7.14 -4.26 -17.65
CA ASN A 583 -5.71 -4.11 -17.35
C ASN A 583 -5.45 -2.83 -16.55
N PRO A 584 -4.64 -2.85 -15.47
CA PRO A 584 -4.25 -1.66 -14.70
C PRO A 584 -3.56 -0.53 -15.48
N GLU A 585 -2.98 -0.81 -16.66
CA GLU A 585 -2.48 0.24 -17.57
C GLU A 585 -3.61 1.01 -18.28
N ALA A 586 -4.79 0.40 -18.37
CA ALA A 586 -6.01 0.99 -18.89
C ALA A 586 -6.94 1.38 -17.71
N GLU A 587 -8.23 1.05 -17.82
CA GLU A 587 -9.24 1.30 -16.79
C GLU A 587 -9.94 -0.03 -16.46
N PRO A 588 -9.46 -0.80 -15.46
CA PRO A 588 -10.13 -2.00 -14.97
C PRO A 588 -11.59 -1.74 -14.60
N PHE A 589 -12.44 -2.76 -14.78
CA PHE A 589 -13.90 -2.72 -14.63
C PHE A 589 -14.66 -1.84 -15.63
N TYR A 590 -13.97 -0.95 -16.35
CA TYR A 590 -14.54 -0.15 -17.43
C TYR A 590 -14.20 -0.75 -18.80
N SER A 591 -12.92 -1.02 -19.06
CA SER A 591 -12.41 -1.62 -20.30
C SER A 591 -12.01 -3.07 -20.04
N VAL A 592 -12.99 -3.97 -20.17
CA VAL A 592 -12.84 -5.42 -19.94
C VAL A 592 -12.20 -6.12 -21.15
N ASN A 593 -11.83 -7.39 -21.00
CA ASN A 593 -11.16 -8.18 -22.05
C ASN A 593 -9.90 -7.50 -22.61
N ALA A 594 -9.02 -7.06 -21.70
CA ALA A 594 -7.74 -6.50 -22.10
C ALA A 594 -6.78 -7.56 -22.68
N TYR A 595 -7.08 -8.84 -22.52
CA TYR A 595 -6.36 -9.94 -23.15
C TYR A 595 -6.48 -9.91 -24.69
N ASP A 596 -5.35 -9.79 -25.38
CA ASP A 596 -5.25 -9.64 -26.83
C ASP A 596 -4.40 -10.73 -27.51
N LEU A 597 -3.91 -11.75 -26.76
CA LEU A 597 -3.13 -12.81 -27.38
C LEU A 597 -3.97 -13.65 -28.37
N ARG A 598 -5.22 -13.92 -28.01
CA ARG A 598 -6.21 -14.65 -28.80
C ARG A 598 -7.59 -14.07 -28.52
N ALA A 599 -8.51 -14.26 -29.45
CA ALA A 599 -9.88 -13.87 -29.23
C ALA A 599 -10.55 -14.75 -28.17
N THR A 600 -11.42 -14.14 -27.38
CA THR A 600 -12.08 -14.72 -26.21
C THR A 600 -13.51 -15.17 -26.52
N ASP A 601 -14.07 -14.71 -27.63
CA ASP A 601 -15.42 -14.99 -28.13
C ASP A 601 -15.69 -16.47 -28.47
N GLU A 602 -14.64 -17.25 -28.76
CA GLU A 602 -14.73 -18.68 -29.06
C GLU A 602 -14.35 -19.59 -27.87
N ARG A 603 -14.16 -19.04 -26.66
CA ARG A 603 -13.80 -19.83 -25.50
C ARG A 603 -15.00 -20.52 -24.87
N ASN A 604 -15.04 -21.85 -25.03
CA ASN A 604 -16.13 -22.69 -24.51
C ASN A 604 -16.08 -22.92 -22.98
N ASP A 605 -15.02 -22.47 -22.29
CA ASP A 605 -14.81 -22.77 -20.87
C ASP A 605 -15.26 -21.65 -19.92
N LEU A 606 -15.24 -20.38 -20.35
CA LEU A 606 -15.51 -19.24 -19.46
C LEU A 606 -16.94 -19.24 -18.90
N ASN A 607 -17.95 -19.41 -19.76
CA ASN A 607 -19.35 -19.47 -19.32
C ASN A 607 -19.60 -20.67 -18.39
N SER A 608 -19.06 -21.84 -18.73
CA SER A 608 -19.18 -23.05 -17.90
C SER A 608 -18.51 -22.87 -16.53
N LYS A 609 -17.32 -22.25 -16.49
CA LYS A 609 -16.61 -21.93 -15.25
C LYS A 609 -17.41 -20.96 -14.38
N PHE A 610 -18.01 -19.94 -14.98
CA PHE A 610 -18.83 -18.97 -14.25
C PHE A 610 -20.03 -19.64 -13.56
N ILE A 611 -20.77 -20.50 -14.27
CA ILE A 611 -21.87 -21.28 -13.69
C ILE A 611 -21.38 -22.16 -12.52
N LEU A 612 -20.26 -22.86 -12.70
CA LEU A 612 -19.67 -23.69 -11.64
C LEU A 612 -19.23 -22.85 -10.44
N MET A 613 -18.70 -21.65 -10.65
CA MET A 613 -18.31 -20.73 -9.59
C MET A 613 -19.52 -20.23 -8.81
N VAL A 614 -20.59 -19.79 -9.48
CA VAL A 614 -21.85 -19.37 -8.84
C VAL A 614 -22.42 -20.51 -7.98
N TRP A 615 -22.48 -21.72 -8.53
CA TRP A 615 -22.98 -22.88 -7.78
C TRP A 615 -22.08 -23.23 -6.59
N ARG A 616 -20.76 -23.24 -6.78
CA ARG A 616 -19.78 -23.50 -5.71
C ARG A 616 -19.94 -22.49 -4.57
N ASP A 617 -20.03 -21.21 -4.89
CA ASP A 617 -20.08 -20.14 -3.90
C ASP A 617 -21.41 -20.20 -3.12
N TRP A 618 -22.52 -20.46 -3.78
CA TRP A 618 -23.79 -20.77 -3.11
C TRP A 618 -23.68 -22.01 -2.22
N LYS A 619 -23.08 -23.11 -2.68
CA LYS A 619 -22.94 -24.34 -1.89
C LYS A 619 -22.05 -24.20 -0.66
N ILE A 620 -21.01 -23.37 -0.74
CA ILE A 620 -20.11 -23.13 0.40
C ILE A 620 -20.77 -22.18 1.40
N THR A 621 -21.51 -21.17 0.93
CA THR A 621 -22.07 -20.11 1.79
C THR A 621 -23.51 -20.36 2.25
N ASN A 622 -24.24 -21.26 1.57
CA ASN A 622 -25.69 -21.43 1.67
C ASN A 622 -26.48 -20.10 1.53
N ASN A 623 -25.99 -19.17 0.72
CA ASN A 623 -26.61 -17.86 0.52
C ASN A 623 -27.63 -17.89 -0.64
N ASP A 624 -28.89 -18.15 -0.33
CA ASP A 624 -29.96 -18.20 -1.33
C ASP A 624 -30.20 -16.85 -2.03
N ASP A 625 -30.03 -15.73 -1.33
CA ASP A 625 -30.17 -14.39 -1.92
C ASP A 625 -29.10 -14.14 -3.01
N TYR A 626 -27.87 -14.59 -2.79
CA TYR A 626 -26.82 -14.55 -3.81
C TYR A 626 -27.18 -15.41 -5.03
N LEU A 627 -27.73 -16.62 -4.81
CA LEU A 627 -28.15 -17.49 -5.91
C LEU A 627 -29.28 -16.83 -6.71
N PHE A 628 -30.31 -16.32 -6.05
CA PHE A 628 -31.43 -15.65 -6.73
C PHE A 628 -30.99 -14.44 -7.54
N TYR A 629 -30.00 -13.70 -7.04
CA TYR A 629 -29.40 -12.59 -7.77
C TYR A 629 -28.62 -13.07 -9.02
N MET A 630 -27.88 -14.18 -8.93
CA MET A 630 -27.09 -14.69 -10.06
C MET A 630 -27.90 -15.47 -11.10
N LEU A 631 -29.09 -15.98 -10.75
CA LEU A 631 -29.93 -16.80 -11.64
C LEU A 631 -30.16 -16.21 -13.04
N PRO A 632 -30.48 -14.91 -13.21
CA PRO A 632 -30.68 -14.32 -14.54
C PRO A 632 -29.44 -14.28 -15.43
N LEU A 633 -28.24 -14.41 -14.85
CA LEU A 633 -26.97 -14.41 -15.59
C LEU A 633 -26.51 -15.83 -15.97
N VAL A 634 -27.02 -16.85 -15.30
CA VAL A 634 -26.63 -18.26 -15.51
C VAL A 634 -27.67 -19.08 -16.27
N LEU A 635 -28.91 -18.58 -16.37
CA LEU A 635 -30.02 -19.15 -17.16
C LEU A 635 -30.11 -18.46 -18.52
#